data_AF-A0AAD9KYU9-F1
#
_entry.id   AF-A0AAD9KYU9-F1
#
_cell.length_a   1.000
_cell.length_b   1.000
_cell.length_c   1.000
_cell.angle_alpha   90.00
_cell.angle_beta   90.00
_cell.angle_gamma   90.00
#
_symmetry.space_group_name_H-M   'P 1'
#
loop_
_entity.id
_entity.type
_entity.pdbx_description
1 polymer ?
#
loop_
_entity_poly.entity_id
_entity_poly.type
_entity_poly.pdbx_seq_one_letter_code
_entity_poly.pdbx_strand_id
1 'polypeptide(L)'
;MAMVDRTRHLLEAIEQWPRESVWLKVLPIERSQVVANVNIAGSELIIDDSKQQPTSNVIGLRGFNNLQRDAATEKVLKKIGKGIKITRDAEGNIYAKQLSKSEIIMKGYKYPEDCCLSSEVVSKLGRLSKHPQKIFDMSKFKSSIATELRNTVIDKRRLMHLCMITFSFVRNVFDDLDTPCWVCLINYAAMATLGTDEMLDAVKESCNIRLTETEDVQMRRNWQQMGCSPASYDMDAMPPQEQFDAMAWHGYGNGIQHPSRPTDQTDGHTDQTGGSSNTPARVRSNSPGYAESIPYTKYEGPPQIGKRREWAKLARKRDSY
;
A
#
# COMPACT_ATOMS: atom_id res chain seq x y z
N MET A 1 2.44 6.55 11.27
CA MET A 1 1.38 7.29 10.54
C MET A 1 1.18 6.76 9.11
N ALA A 2 2.22 6.48 8.32
CA ALA A 2 2.12 5.87 6.96
C ALA A 2 1.40 4.51 6.86
N MET A 3 1.47 3.70 7.92
CA MET A 3 0.78 2.41 7.98
C MET A 3 -0.76 2.55 8.05
N VAL A 4 -1.26 3.69 8.52
CA VAL A 4 -2.71 3.95 8.70
C VAL A 4 -3.39 4.15 7.34
N ASP A 5 -2.75 4.86 6.41
CA ASP A 5 -3.31 5.13 5.08
C ASP A 5 -3.32 3.88 4.18
N ARG A 6 -2.27 3.06 4.26
CA ARG A 6 -2.21 1.77 3.56
C ARG A 6 -3.30 0.81 4.03
N THR A 7 -3.52 0.76 5.35
CA THR A 7 -4.57 -0.08 5.92
C THR A 7 -5.96 0.40 5.51
N ARG A 8 -6.24 1.71 5.44
CA ARG A 8 -7.53 2.19 4.92
C ARG A 8 -7.82 1.69 3.51
N HIS A 9 -6.89 1.84 2.58
CA HIS A 9 -7.12 1.42 1.20
C HIS A 9 -7.21 -0.09 1.01
N LEU A 10 -6.55 -0.85 1.89
CA LEU A 10 -6.71 -2.29 1.98
C LEU A 10 -8.13 -2.67 2.43
N LEU A 11 -8.66 -1.97 3.45
CA LEU A 11 -10.04 -2.18 3.92
C LEU A 11 -11.06 -1.79 2.85
N GLU A 12 -10.89 -0.66 2.17
CA GLU A 12 -11.72 -0.28 1.03
C GLU A 12 -11.66 -1.32 -0.10
N ALA A 13 -10.50 -1.95 -0.32
CA ALA A 13 -10.33 -3.00 -1.32
C ALA A 13 -11.07 -4.29 -0.94
N ILE A 14 -11.21 -4.57 0.35
CA ILE A 14 -12.00 -5.69 0.88
C ILE A 14 -13.50 -5.38 0.75
N GLU A 15 -13.92 -4.17 1.13
CA GLU A 15 -15.32 -3.74 1.11
C GLU A 15 -15.87 -3.64 -0.32
N GLN A 16 -15.10 -3.07 -1.24
CA GLN A 16 -15.50 -2.85 -2.62
C GLN A 16 -14.96 -3.92 -3.55
N TRP A 17 -14.94 -5.17 -3.07
CA TRP A 17 -14.40 -6.28 -3.84
C TRP A 17 -15.03 -6.30 -5.24
N PRO A 18 -14.23 -6.13 -6.31
CA PRO A 18 -14.78 -6.00 -7.65
C PRO A 18 -15.40 -7.32 -8.14
N ARG A 19 -16.37 -7.21 -9.06
CA ARG A 19 -16.98 -8.36 -9.75
C ARG A 19 -15.91 -9.21 -10.47
N GLU A 20 -16.28 -10.44 -10.80
CA GLU A 20 -15.45 -11.45 -11.46
C GLU A 20 -14.53 -10.86 -12.56
N SER A 21 -13.27 -11.30 -12.59
CA SER A 21 -12.17 -10.98 -13.54
C SER A 21 -11.11 -9.95 -13.13
N VAL A 22 -11.35 -9.08 -12.14
CA VAL A 22 -10.33 -8.13 -11.65
C VAL A 22 -9.31 -8.86 -10.76
N TRP A 23 -8.02 -8.61 -10.99
CA TRP A 23 -6.94 -9.28 -10.26
C TRP A 23 -5.97 -8.35 -9.57
N LEU A 24 -6.01 -7.06 -9.88
CA LEU A 24 -5.15 -6.05 -9.29
C LEU A 24 -5.92 -4.76 -9.06
N LYS A 25 -5.80 -4.20 -7.86
CA LYS A 25 -6.12 -2.79 -7.59
C LYS A 25 -4.83 -1.99 -7.56
N VAL A 26 -4.84 -0.85 -8.24
CA VAL A 26 -3.68 0.03 -8.39
C VAL A 26 -4.00 1.37 -7.76
N LEU A 27 -3.12 1.80 -6.86
CA LEU A 27 -3.19 3.06 -6.14
C LEU A 27 -1.94 3.87 -6.50
N PRO A 28 -2.02 4.79 -7.48
CA PRO A 28 -1.00 5.80 -7.70
C PRO A 28 -0.98 6.79 -6.54
N ILE A 29 0.21 7.10 -6.05
CA ILE A 29 0.42 7.91 -4.85
C ILE A 29 1.47 8.98 -5.12
N GLU A 30 1.13 10.22 -4.77
CA GLU A 30 2.03 11.35 -4.77
C GLU A 30 2.24 11.81 -3.33
N ARG A 31 3.47 11.66 -2.81
CA ARG A 31 3.76 11.86 -1.38
C ARG A 31 2.88 10.95 -0.52
N SER A 32 2.00 11.53 0.29
CA SER A 32 1.03 10.83 1.13
C SER A 32 -0.38 10.80 0.53
N GLN A 33 -0.58 11.23 -0.71
CA GLN A 33 -1.90 11.34 -1.31
C GLN A 33 -2.11 10.30 -2.40
N VAL A 34 -3.12 9.44 -2.21
CA VAL A 34 -3.62 8.58 -3.27
C VAL A 34 -4.36 9.45 -4.28
N VAL A 35 -3.90 9.47 -5.52
CA VAL A 35 -4.45 10.33 -6.58
C VAL A 35 -5.50 9.62 -7.45
N ALA A 36 -5.55 8.29 -7.38
CA ALA A 36 -6.55 7.47 -8.05
C ALA A 36 -6.67 6.07 -7.44
N ASN A 37 -7.77 5.39 -7.76
CA ASN A 37 -8.02 3.99 -7.47
C ASN A 37 -8.49 3.32 -8.75
N VAL A 38 -7.72 2.36 -9.27
CA VAL A 38 -7.97 1.72 -10.57
C VAL A 38 -7.96 0.20 -10.44
N ASN A 39 -9.02 -0.44 -10.93
CA ASN A 39 -9.16 -1.89 -10.98
C ASN A 39 -8.72 -2.42 -12.35
N ILE A 40 -7.93 -3.50 -12.35
CA ILE A 40 -7.32 -4.08 -13.54
C ILE A 40 -7.82 -5.50 -13.76
N ALA A 41 -8.44 -5.71 -14.94
CA ALA A 41 -8.86 -7.01 -15.43
C ALA A 41 -7.97 -7.54 -16.57
N GLY A 42 -7.26 -6.66 -17.28
CA GLY A 42 -6.39 -7.04 -18.40
C GLY A 42 -5.23 -7.92 -17.95
N SER A 43 -4.79 -8.89 -18.78
CA SER A 43 -3.67 -9.80 -18.45
C SER A 43 -2.32 -9.10 -18.26
N GLU A 44 -2.21 -7.88 -18.80
CA GLU A 44 -1.06 -7.01 -18.66
C GLU A 44 -1.47 -5.57 -18.33
N LEU A 45 -0.62 -4.90 -17.56
CA LEU A 45 -0.75 -3.50 -17.20
C LEU A 45 0.55 -2.76 -17.54
N ILE A 46 0.44 -1.60 -18.16
CA ILE A 46 1.51 -0.63 -18.33
C ILE A 46 1.20 0.59 -17.47
N ILE A 47 2.16 1.03 -16.66
CA ILE A 47 2.07 2.28 -15.92
C ILE A 47 3.20 3.18 -16.40
N ASP A 48 2.87 4.32 -16.99
CA ASP A 48 3.82 5.24 -17.64
C ASP A 48 3.55 6.72 -17.29
N ASP A 49 4.28 7.63 -17.94
CA ASP A 49 4.14 9.08 -17.75
C ASP A 49 3.18 9.77 -18.73
N SER A 50 2.40 9.00 -19.48
CA SER A 50 1.43 9.58 -20.42
C SER A 50 0.32 10.32 -19.67
N LYS A 51 -0.45 11.12 -20.41
CA LYS A 51 -1.68 11.75 -19.93
C LYS A 51 -2.93 10.95 -20.31
N GLN A 52 -2.75 9.70 -20.75
CA GLN A 52 -3.86 8.86 -21.17
C GLN A 52 -4.78 8.58 -19.97
N GLN A 53 -6.09 8.60 -20.21
CA GLN A 53 -7.05 8.16 -19.20
C GLN A 53 -6.81 6.68 -18.86
N PRO A 54 -7.00 6.26 -17.60
CA PRO A 54 -6.81 4.87 -17.20
C PRO A 54 -7.71 3.93 -18.00
N THR A 55 -7.12 2.82 -18.45
CA THR A 55 -7.83 1.69 -19.05
C THR A 55 -7.53 0.41 -18.27
N SER A 56 -8.10 -0.71 -18.68
CA SER A 56 -7.81 -2.03 -18.10
C SER A 56 -6.36 -2.50 -18.30
N ASN A 57 -5.55 -1.81 -19.10
CA ASN A 57 -4.20 -2.22 -19.47
C ASN A 57 -3.17 -1.09 -19.41
N VAL A 58 -3.58 0.17 -19.31
CA VAL A 58 -2.67 1.34 -19.33
C VAL A 58 -3.10 2.36 -18.29
N ILE A 59 -2.14 2.85 -17.51
CA ILE A 59 -2.31 3.98 -16.58
C ILE A 59 -1.25 5.03 -16.89
N GLY A 60 -1.68 6.18 -17.41
CA GLY A 60 -0.84 7.36 -17.57
C GLY A 60 -0.85 8.21 -16.30
N LEU A 61 0.24 8.20 -15.54
CA LEU A 61 0.29 8.84 -14.22
C LEU A 61 0.12 10.36 -14.27
N ARG A 62 0.47 11.00 -15.38
CA ARG A 62 0.28 12.45 -15.58
C ARG A 62 -1.15 12.81 -15.97
N GLY A 63 -2.00 11.82 -16.23
CA GLY A 63 -3.43 12.01 -16.47
C GLY A 63 -4.23 12.34 -15.21
N PHE A 64 -3.71 12.01 -14.02
CA PHE A 64 -4.37 12.31 -12.75
C PHE A 64 -4.13 13.76 -12.32
N ASN A 65 -5.18 14.40 -11.82
CA ASN A 65 -5.08 15.71 -11.19
C ASN A 65 -4.72 15.57 -9.71
N ASN A 66 -3.85 16.43 -9.22
CA ASN A 66 -3.55 16.56 -7.80
C ASN A 66 -3.30 18.03 -7.47
N LEU A 67 -4.21 18.64 -6.70
CA LEU A 67 -4.14 20.06 -6.33
C LEU A 67 -2.95 20.37 -5.41
N GLN A 68 -2.42 19.37 -4.72
CA GLN A 68 -1.28 19.49 -3.81
C GLN A 68 0.05 19.06 -4.46
N ARG A 69 0.06 18.86 -5.78
CA ARG A 69 1.27 18.44 -6.49
C ARG A 69 2.34 19.52 -6.44
N ASP A 70 3.44 19.20 -5.78
CA ASP A 70 4.60 20.07 -5.73
C ASP A 70 5.49 19.97 -7.00
N ALA A 71 6.38 20.95 -7.16
CA ALA A 71 7.26 21.04 -8.31
C ALA A 71 8.29 19.88 -8.42
N ALA A 72 8.66 19.25 -7.31
CA ALA A 72 9.55 18.10 -7.30
C ALA A 72 8.83 16.84 -7.79
N THR A 73 7.58 16.63 -7.38
CA THR A 73 6.71 15.56 -7.88
C THR A 73 6.45 15.71 -9.38
N GLU A 74 6.12 16.92 -9.86
CA GLU A 74 5.93 17.18 -11.30
C GLU A 74 7.20 16.88 -12.11
N LYS A 75 8.40 17.17 -11.56
CA LYS A 75 9.68 16.82 -12.18
C LYS A 75 9.92 15.31 -12.21
N VAL A 76 9.53 14.58 -11.17
CA VAL A 76 9.66 13.11 -11.11
C VAL A 76 8.72 12.46 -12.12
N LEU A 77 7.46 12.87 -12.18
CA LEU A 77 6.47 12.33 -13.13
C LEU A 77 6.99 12.41 -14.58
N LYS A 78 7.53 13.55 -15.00
CA LYS A 78 8.12 13.74 -16.36
C LYS A 78 9.35 12.88 -16.65
N LYS A 79 9.96 12.27 -15.63
CA LYS A 79 11.14 11.40 -15.78
C LYS A 79 10.78 9.91 -15.80
N ILE A 80 9.52 9.55 -15.57
CA ILE A 80 9.08 8.16 -15.59
C ILE A 80 9.21 7.58 -17.01
N GLY A 81 8.85 8.33 -18.05
CA GLY A 81 8.85 7.86 -19.43
C GLY A 81 7.96 6.62 -19.59
N LYS A 82 8.42 5.60 -20.32
CA LYS A 82 7.67 4.35 -20.57
C LYS A 82 7.33 3.52 -19.31
N GLY A 83 7.87 3.88 -18.15
CA GLY A 83 7.54 3.28 -16.86
C GLY A 83 7.76 1.77 -16.75
N ILE A 84 6.72 1.03 -16.37
CA ILE A 84 6.77 -0.39 -15.99
C ILE A 84 5.67 -1.19 -16.70
N LYS A 85 5.98 -2.42 -17.10
CA LYS A 85 4.99 -3.43 -17.51
C LYS A 85 4.83 -4.46 -16.39
N ILE A 86 3.59 -4.78 -16.05
CA ILE A 86 3.20 -5.72 -15.01
C ILE A 86 2.32 -6.81 -15.64
N THR A 87 2.59 -8.06 -15.31
CA THR A 87 1.84 -9.22 -15.80
C THR A 87 1.62 -10.22 -14.67
N ARG A 88 0.57 -11.03 -14.76
CA ARG A 88 0.35 -12.18 -13.88
C ARG A 88 0.50 -13.50 -14.62
N ASP A 89 0.93 -14.55 -13.92
CA ASP A 89 0.80 -15.93 -14.40
C ASP A 89 -0.47 -16.60 -13.82
N ALA A 90 -0.67 -17.88 -14.17
CA ALA A 90 -1.84 -18.65 -13.75
C ALA A 90 -1.81 -18.97 -12.24
N GLU A 91 -0.61 -19.07 -11.67
CA GLU A 91 -0.36 -19.33 -10.25
C GLU A 91 -0.54 -18.08 -9.38
N GLY A 92 -0.80 -16.91 -10.00
CA GLY A 92 -0.98 -15.63 -9.32
C GLY A 92 0.33 -14.95 -8.91
N ASN A 93 1.48 -15.42 -9.39
CA ASN A 93 2.71 -14.63 -9.31
C ASN A 93 2.57 -13.39 -10.19
N ILE A 94 3.20 -12.31 -9.76
CA ILE A 94 3.22 -11.05 -10.51
C ILE A 94 4.65 -10.76 -10.94
N TYR A 95 4.82 -10.43 -12.21
CA TYR A 95 6.09 -10.06 -12.80
C TYR A 95 6.08 -8.60 -13.20
N ALA A 96 7.24 -7.97 -13.11
CA ALA A 96 7.47 -6.63 -13.59
C ALA A 96 8.67 -6.56 -14.53
N LYS A 97 8.55 -5.72 -15.55
CA LYS A 97 9.64 -5.36 -16.47
C LYS A 97 9.75 -3.85 -16.54
N GLN A 98 10.94 -3.32 -16.27
CA GLN A 98 11.20 -1.88 -16.41
C GLN A 98 11.26 -1.49 -17.89
N LEU A 99 10.39 -0.60 -18.32
CA LEU A 99 10.40 -0.02 -19.67
C LEU A 99 11.12 1.34 -19.72
N SER A 100 11.12 2.08 -18.62
CA SER A 100 11.76 3.40 -18.44
C SER A 100 13.29 3.37 -18.45
N LYS A 101 13.93 4.50 -18.81
CA LYS A 101 15.38 4.70 -18.58
C LYS A 101 15.67 4.97 -17.09
N SER A 102 14.78 5.71 -16.43
CA SER A 102 14.87 6.00 -14.99
C SER A 102 14.59 4.76 -14.16
N GLU A 103 15.25 4.66 -12.99
CA GLU A 103 15.10 3.54 -12.08
C GLU A 103 13.67 3.39 -11.57
N ILE A 104 13.26 2.14 -11.39
CA ILE A 104 12.06 1.76 -10.64
C ILE A 104 12.50 0.84 -9.51
N ILE A 105 12.11 1.20 -8.29
CA ILE A 105 12.64 0.58 -7.07
C ILE A 105 11.46 0.04 -6.28
N MET A 106 11.39 -1.29 -6.19
CA MET A 106 10.47 -2.01 -5.31
C MET A 106 10.78 -1.62 -3.86
N LYS A 107 9.74 -1.34 -3.08
CA LYS A 107 9.82 -1.05 -1.64
C LYS A 107 9.68 -2.37 -0.86
N GLY A 108 10.04 -2.36 0.43
CA GLY A 108 10.01 -3.57 1.28
C GLY A 108 11.21 -4.51 1.13
N TYR A 109 12.10 -4.34 0.14
CA TYR A 109 13.29 -5.20 -0.05
C TYR A 109 14.24 -5.24 1.15
N LYS A 110 14.20 -4.23 2.04
CA LYS A 110 15.00 -4.17 3.28
C LYS A 110 14.45 -5.06 4.40
N TYR A 111 13.17 -5.43 4.32
CA TYR A 111 12.43 -6.25 5.27
C TYR A 111 11.73 -7.38 4.48
N PRO A 112 12.50 -8.31 3.88
CA PRO A 112 11.96 -9.35 3.02
C PRO A 112 10.97 -10.30 3.71
N GLU A 113 10.91 -10.31 5.04
CA GLU A 113 9.94 -11.02 5.88
C GLU A 113 8.53 -10.39 5.90
N ASP A 114 8.43 -9.12 5.51
CA ASP A 114 7.20 -8.31 5.50
C ASP A 114 6.64 -8.13 4.08
N CYS A 115 7.20 -8.82 3.08
CA CYS A 115 6.72 -8.75 1.70
C CYS A 115 6.96 -10.06 0.93
N CYS A 116 6.20 -10.24 -0.15
CA CYS A 116 6.32 -11.40 -1.04
C CYS A 116 7.26 -11.17 -2.23
N LEU A 117 8.26 -10.29 -2.10
CA LEU A 117 9.28 -10.10 -3.15
C LEU A 117 10.14 -11.36 -3.31
N SER A 118 10.47 -11.70 -4.56
CA SER A 118 11.42 -12.78 -4.87
C SER A 118 12.84 -12.45 -4.42
N SER A 119 13.64 -13.48 -4.16
CA SER A 119 15.05 -13.34 -3.78
C SER A 119 15.86 -12.58 -4.84
N GLU A 120 15.50 -12.70 -6.13
CA GLU A 120 16.15 -11.97 -7.20
C GLU A 120 15.97 -10.45 -7.04
N VAL A 121 14.75 -9.98 -6.79
CA VAL A 121 14.45 -8.55 -6.57
C VAL A 121 15.13 -8.03 -5.30
N VAL A 122 15.11 -8.83 -4.22
CA VAL A 122 15.75 -8.47 -2.95
C VAL A 122 17.27 -8.34 -3.13
N SER A 123 17.91 -9.28 -3.83
CA SER A 123 19.35 -9.27 -4.10
C SER A 123 19.81 -8.04 -4.90
N LYS A 124 18.91 -7.48 -5.73
CA LYS A 124 19.14 -6.25 -6.50
C LYS A 124 18.73 -4.98 -5.75
N LEU A 125 18.55 -5.07 -4.43
CA LEU A 125 18.13 -3.95 -3.57
C LEU A 125 16.83 -3.30 -4.05
N GLY A 126 15.89 -4.12 -4.54
CA GLY A 126 14.61 -3.68 -5.08
C GLY A 126 14.66 -3.09 -6.49
N ARG A 127 15.82 -2.92 -7.11
CA ARG A 127 15.93 -2.35 -8.46
C ARG A 127 15.41 -3.30 -9.51
N LEU A 128 14.47 -2.83 -10.32
CA LEU A 128 13.98 -3.56 -11.48
C LEU A 128 14.94 -3.43 -12.68
N SER A 129 14.83 -4.38 -13.59
CA SER A 129 15.65 -4.49 -14.79
C SER A 129 14.82 -4.53 -16.06
N LYS A 130 15.50 -4.56 -17.20
CA LYS A 130 14.87 -4.71 -18.52
C LYS A 130 14.35 -6.12 -18.79
N HIS A 131 14.70 -7.09 -17.97
CA HIS A 131 14.15 -8.45 -18.03
C HIS A 131 12.99 -8.56 -17.04
N PRO A 132 11.95 -9.36 -17.36
CA PRO A 132 10.88 -9.64 -16.39
C PRO A 132 11.44 -10.24 -15.10
N GLN A 133 11.02 -9.71 -13.96
CA GLN A 133 11.40 -10.18 -12.63
C GLN A 133 10.14 -10.40 -11.79
N LYS A 134 10.14 -11.45 -10.98
CA LYS A 134 9.00 -11.77 -10.12
C LYS A 134 8.94 -10.80 -8.93
N ILE A 135 7.91 -9.95 -8.89
CA ILE A 135 7.67 -8.95 -7.84
C ILE A 135 6.61 -9.39 -6.82
N PHE A 136 5.92 -10.48 -7.07
CA PHE A 136 5.10 -11.19 -6.08
C PHE A 136 5.28 -12.68 -6.26
N ASP A 137 5.79 -13.35 -5.24
CA ASP A 137 6.02 -14.79 -5.22
C ASP A 137 4.97 -15.50 -4.39
N MET A 138 4.11 -16.26 -5.06
CA MET A 138 3.01 -16.99 -4.43
C MET A 138 3.51 -18.10 -3.51
N SER A 139 4.64 -18.74 -3.82
CA SER A 139 5.25 -19.74 -2.94
C SER A 139 5.76 -19.10 -1.65
N LYS A 140 6.34 -17.89 -1.74
CA LYS A 140 6.75 -17.12 -0.56
C LYS A 140 5.54 -16.63 0.25
N PHE A 141 4.45 -16.24 -0.41
CA PHE A 141 3.19 -15.89 0.24
C PHE A 141 2.64 -17.08 1.05
N LYS A 142 2.52 -18.26 0.44
CA LYS A 142 2.11 -19.51 1.10
C LYS A 142 3.02 -19.86 2.29
N SER A 143 4.34 -19.72 2.12
CA SER A 143 5.31 -19.97 3.19
C SER A 143 5.16 -19.00 4.37
N SER A 144 4.80 -17.75 4.08
CA SER A 144 4.56 -16.72 5.11
C SER A 144 3.28 -17.02 5.89
N ILE A 145 2.22 -17.47 5.20
CA ILE A 145 0.99 -17.96 5.83
C ILE A 145 1.27 -19.19 6.71
N ALA A 146 2.01 -20.19 6.20
CA ALA A 146 2.40 -21.37 6.99
C ALA A 146 3.18 -21.01 8.26
N THR A 147 3.96 -19.94 8.22
CA THR A 147 4.69 -19.44 9.38
C THR A 147 3.74 -18.77 10.37
N GLU A 148 2.82 -17.95 9.88
CA GLU A 148 1.82 -17.29 10.72
C GLU A 148 0.84 -18.27 11.37
N LEU A 149 0.42 -19.33 10.66
CA LEU A 149 -0.47 -20.37 11.18
C LEU A 149 0.12 -21.17 12.34
N ARG A 150 1.43 -21.11 12.56
CA ARG A 150 2.11 -21.72 13.71
C ARG A 150 2.07 -20.84 14.96
N ASN A 151 1.64 -19.58 14.83
CA ASN A 151 1.48 -18.69 15.97
C ASN A 151 0.18 -19.01 16.72
N THR A 152 0.18 -18.81 18.03
CA THR A 152 -1.03 -18.95 18.87
C THR A 152 -2.11 -17.92 18.53
N VAL A 153 -1.69 -16.76 18.02
CA VAL A 153 -2.55 -15.67 17.56
C VAL A 153 -2.11 -15.30 16.15
N ILE A 154 -3.03 -15.40 15.20
CA ILE A 154 -2.78 -15.06 13.80
C ILE A 154 -2.84 -13.53 13.63
N ASP A 155 -1.76 -12.92 13.16
CA ASP A 155 -1.76 -11.51 12.79
C ASP A 155 -2.41 -11.31 11.42
N LYS A 156 -3.72 -11.03 11.44
CA LYS A 156 -4.49 -10.81 10.20
C LYS A 156 -3.95 -9.65 9.39
N ARG A 157 -3.54 -8.58 10.07
CA ARG A 157 -3.08 -7.35 9.43
C ARG A 157 -1.79 -7.60 8.66
N ARG A 158 -0.87 -8.36 9.25
CA ARG A 158 0.35 -8.79 8.57
C ARG A 158 0.04 -9.59 7.30
N LEU A 159 -0.85 -10.58 7.38
CA LEU A 159 -1.22 -11.39 6.22
C LEU A 159 -1.86 -10.57 5.09
N MET A 160 -2.73 -9.62 5.41
CA MET A 160 -3.31 -8.73 4.41
C MET A 160 -2.24 -7.81 3.78
N HIS A 161 -1.28 -7.30 4.57
CA HIS A 161 -0.18 -6.49 4.03
C HIS A 161 0.72 -7.29 3.07
N LEU A 162 0.84 -8.61 3.23
CA LEU A 162 1.61 -9.44 2.30
C LEU A 162 1.00 -9.45 0.89
N CYS A 163 -0.31 -9.18 0.74
CA CYS A 163 -0.97 -9.04 -0.56
C CYS A 163 -0.60 -7.73 -1.29
N MET A 164 0.14 -6.82 -0.64
CA MET A 164 0.49 -5.51 -1.19
C MET A 164 1.88 -5.54 -1.84
N ILE A 165 2.00 -4.86 -2.98
CA ILE A 165 3.27 -4.66 -3.67
C ILE A 165 3.46 -3.17 -3.86
N THR A 166 4.58 -2.63 -3.43
CA THR A 166 4.84 -1.19 -3.50
C THR A 166 6.14 -0.90 -4.23
N PHE A 167 6.15 0.16 -5.03
CA PHE A 167 7.35 0.58 -5.75
C PHE A 167 7.34 2.09 -6.02
N SER A 168 8.52 2.65 -6.22
CA SER A 168 8.73 4.08 -6.49
C SER A 168 9.36 4.28 -7.86
N PHE A 169 9.06 5.42 -8.48
CA PHE A 169 9.70 5.83 -9.72
C PHE A 169 10.78 6.87 -9.46
N VAL A 170 11.90 6.75 -10.17
CA VAL A 170 13.04 7.71 -10.24
C VAL A 170 13.80 7.89 -8.93
N ARG A 171 13.11 8.03 -7.80
CA ARG A 171 13.69 8.28 -6.48
C ARG A 171 12.93 7.47 -5.44
N ASN A 172 13.68 6.66 -4.68
CA ASN A 172 13.20 6.06 -3.46
C ASN A 172 13.79 6.80 -2.26
N VAL A 173 12.93 7.22 -1.34
CA VAL A 173 13.33 7.81 -0.05
C VAL A 173 12.98 6.84 1.09
N PHE A 174 13.49 7.11 2.29
CA PHE A 174 13.28 6.22 3.42
C PHE A 174 11.83 6.20 3.90
N ASP A 175 11.19 7.36 3.99
CA ASP A 175 9.75 7.45 4.26
C ASP A 175 8.97 7.38 2.95
N ASP A 176 8.10 6.37 2.83
CA ASP A 176 7.24 6.20 1.67
C ASP A 176 6.39 7.45 1.41
N LEU A 177 5.93 8.13 2.47
CA LEU A 177 5.09 9.33 2.35
C LEU A 177 5.83 10.55 1.80
N ASP A 178 7.16 10.56 1.88
CA ASP A 178 7.98 11.60 1.26
C ASP A 178 8.32 11.25 -0.19
N THR A 179 7.95 10.07 -0.68
CA THR A 179 8.27 9.65 -2.04
C THR A 179 7.44 10.45 -3.05
N PRO A 180 8.05 11.20 -3.99
CA PRO A 180 7.30 12.10 -4.87
C PRO A 180 6.25 11.38 -5.72
N CYS A 181 6.58 10.20 -6.25
CA CYS A 181 5.66 9.36 -7.02
C CYS A 181 5.95 7.88 -6.78
N TRP A 182 4.97 7.16 -6.26
CA TRP A 182 5.02 5.74 -5.99
C TRP A 182 3.66 5.09 -6.21
N VAL A 183 3.64 3.77 -6.27
CA VAL A 183 2.43 3.00 -6.54
C VAL A 183 2.33 1.89 -5.52
N CYS A 184 1.11 1.66 -5.05
CA CYS A 184 0.73 0.47 -4.32
C CYS A 184 -0.20 -0.39 -5.18
N LEU A 185 0.14 -1.66 -5.33
CA LEU A 185 -0.69 -2.68 -5.95
C LEU A 185 -1.26 -3.56 -4.85
N ILE A 186 -2.53 -3.93 -4.95
CA ILE A 186 -3.17 -4.92 -4.10
C ILE A 186 -3.49 -6.13 -5.00
N ASN A 187 -2.84 -7.26 -4.71
CA ASN A 187 -3.06 -8.51 -5.42
C ASN A 187 -4.39 -9.13 -4.97
N TYR A 188 -5.47 -8.87 -5.72
CA TYR A 188 -6.78 -9.44 -5.41
C TYR A 188 -6.78 -10.96 -5.53
N ALA A 189 -6.00 -11.56 -6.43
CA ALA A 189 -5.94 -13.02 -6.52
C ALA A 189 -5.41 -13.64 -5.21
N ALA A 190 -4.35 -13.07 -4.62
CA ALA A 190 -3.85 -13.52 -3.32
C ALA A 190 -4.85 -13.21 -2.18
N MET A 191 -5.42 -12.00 -2.17
CA MET A 191 -6.33 -11.58 -1.11
C MET A 191 -7.63 -12.41 -1.09
N ALA A 192 -8.13 -12.84 -2.25
CA ALA A 192 -9.37 -13.63 -2.37
C ALA A 192 -9.25 -15.00 -1.69
N THR A 193 -8.03 -15.53 -1.66
CA THR A 193 -7.72 -16.86 -1.12
C THR A 193 -7.47 -16.82 0.39
N LEU A 194 -7.34 -15.64 1.02
CA LEU A 194 -7.16 -15.54 2.46
C LEU A 194 -8.43 -16.00 3.21
N GLY A 195 -8.25 -16.97 4.10
CA GLY A 195 -9.32 -17.56 4.90
C GLY A 195 -10.15 -18.64 4.21
N THR A 196 -9.81 -19.04 2.97
CA THR A 196 -10.51 -20.14 2.27
C THR A 196 -9.84 -21.50 2.53
N ASP A 197 -10.62 -22.57 2.63
CA ASP A 197 -10.07 -23.91 2.88
C ASP A 197 -9.12 -24.36 1.75
N GLU A 198 -9.38 -23.95 0.51
CA GLU A 198 -8.51 -24.26 -0.63
C GLU A 198 -7.10 -23.68 -0.45
N MET A 199 -7.00 -22.46 0.08
CA MET A 199 -5.70 -21.85 0.35
C MET A 199 -4.99 -22.54 1.50
N LEU A 200 -5.73 -22.92 2.54
CA LEU A 200 -5.17 -23.64 3.67
C LEU A 200 -4.62 -25.00 3.23
N ASP A 201 -5.35 -25.72 2.38
CA ASP A 201 -4.92 -26.99 1.80
C ASP A 201 -3.69 -26.79 0.90
N ALA A 202 -3.71 -25.79 0.03
CA ALA A 202 -2.57 -25.44 -0.80
C ALA A 202 -1.32 -25.06 0.01
N VAL A 203 -1.48 -24.40 1.17
CA VAL A 203 -0.40 -24.07 2.09
C VAL A 203 0.16 -25.33 2.75
N LYS A 204 -0.71 -26.22 3.25
CA LYS A 204 -0.30 -27.49 3.86
C LYS A 204 0.47 -28.36 2.89
N GLU A 205 -0.02 -28.47 1.65
CA GLU A 205 0.64 -29.21 0.57
C GLU A 205 2.00 -28.58 0.22
N SER A 206 2.03 -27.28 -0.08
CA SER A 206 3.25 -26.59 -0.52
C SER A 206 4.35 -26.56 0.55
N CYS A 207 3.96 -26.56 1.82
CA CYS A 207 4.88 -26.49 2.96
C CYS A 207 5.06 -27.85 3.66
N ASN A 208 4.48 -28.94 3.12
CA ASN A 208 4.51 -30.29 3.70
C ASN A 208 4.15 -30.29 5.20
N ILE A 209 3.12 -29.56 5.58
CA ILE A 209 2.63 -29.47 6.96
C ILE A 209 1.85 -30.74 7.26
N ARG A 210 2.24 -31.44 8.32
CA ARG A 210 1.54 -32.63 8.84
C ARG A 210 0.96 -32.29 10.19
N LEU A 211 -0.35 -32.45 10.31
CA LEU A 211 -1.10 -32.19 11.52
C LEU A 211 -1.82 -33.46 11.95
N THR A 212 -2.01 -33.63 13.25
CA THR A 212 -3.01 -34.56 13.78
C THR A 212 -4.42 -34.06 13.45
N GLU A 213 -5.43 -34.92 13.52
CA GLU A 213 -6.82 -34.55 13.21
C GLU A 213 -7.34 -33.39 14.09
N THR A 214 -6.97 -33.39 15.38
CA THR A 214 -7.35 -32.33 16.33
C THR A 214 -6.67 -30.99 16.01
N GLU A 215 -5.39 -31.03 15.63
CA GLU A 215 -4.65 -29.84 15.18
C GLU A 215 -5.21 -29.29 13.87
N ASP A 216 -5.62 -30.15 12.93
CA ASP A 216 -6.23 -29.75 11.66
C ASP A 216 -7.55 -29.01 11.88
N VAL A 217 -8.44 -29.58 12.71
CA VAL A 217 -9.72 -28.97 13.06
C VAL A 217 -9.53 -27.62 13.74
N GLN A 218 -8.59 -27.51 14.68
CA GLN A 218 -8.31 -26.23 15.34
C GLN A 218 -7.74 -25.20 14.36
N MET A 219 -6.83 -25.61 13.46
CA MET A 219 -6.26 -24.72 12.46
C MET A 219 -7.31 -24.22 11.47
N ARG A 220 -8.21 -25.09 10.99
CA ARG A 220 -9.32 -24.70 10.11
C ARG A 220 -10.24 -23.68 10.77
N ARG A 221 -10.59 -23.88 12.04
CA ARG A 221 -11.40 -22.90 12.80
C ARG A 221 -10.70 -21.54 12.88
N ASN A 222 -9.42 -21.52 13.24
CA ASN A 222 -8.64 -20.27 13.33
C ASN A 222 -8.49 -19.59 11.96
N TRP A 223 -8.35 -20.38 10.89
CA TRP A 223 -8.21 -19.90 9.53
C TRP A 223 -9.51 -19.36 8.94
N GLN A 224 -10.66 -20.00 9.18
CA GLN A 224 -11.94 -19.50 8.71
C GLN A 224 -12.33 -18.17 9.38
N GLN A 225 -11.90 -17.95 10.63
CA GLN A 225 -12.02 -16.63 11.28
C GLN A 225 -11.23 -15.53 10.53
N MET A 226 -10.31 -15.86 9.63
CA MET A 226 -9.61 -14.90 8.76
C MET A 226 -10.41 -14.49 7.53
N GLY A 227 -11.48 -15.20 7.18
CA GLY A 227 -12.22 -15.05 5.94
C GLY A 227 -12.39 -13.59 5.53
N CYS A 228 -11.77 -13.22 4.41
CA CYS A 228 -11.92 -11.90 3.79
C CYS A 228 -12.95 -11.92 2.65
N SER A 229 -13.73 -13.01 2.54
CA SER A 229 -14.72 -13.18 1.49
C SER A 229 -15.92 -12.27 1.73
N PRO A 230 -16.45 -11.60 0.69
CA PRO A 230 -17.74 -10.91 0.79
C PRO A 230 -18.88 -11.85 1.25
N ALA A 231 -18.77 -13.16 0.96
CA ALA A 231 -19.75 -14.16 1.38
C ALA A 231 -19.70 -14.49 2.88
N SER A 232 -18.64 -14.11 3.61
CA SER A 232 -18.58 -14.23 5.07
C SER A 232 -19.13 -12.99 5.80
N TYR A 233 -19.58 -11.96 5.07
CA TYR A 233 -20.24 -10.77 5.61
C TYR A 233 -21.74 -10.80 5.27
N ASP A 234 -22.44 -11.83 5.73
CA ASP A 234 -23.90 -11.76 5.82
C ASP A 234 -24.25 -10.90 7.05
N MET A 235 -24.43 -9.59 6.82
CA MET A 235 -24.72 -8.61 7.86
C MET A 235 -25.99 -8.94 8.64
N ASP A 236 -26.93 -9.66 8.01
CA ASP A 236 -28.20 -10.05 8.62
C ASP A 236 -28.07 -11.31 9.51
N ALA A 237 -26.97 -12.07 9.37
CA ALA A 237 -26.69 -13.27 10.15
C ALA A 237 -25.70 -13.05 11.32
N MET A 238 -25.08 -11.87 11.44
CA MET A 238 -24.11 -11.60 12.51
C MET A 238 -24.76 -11.30 13.88
N PRO A 239 -24.18 -11.76 15.00
CA PRO A 239 -24.60 -11.36 16.34
C PRO A 239 -24.48 -9.84 16.56
N PRO A 240 -25.41 -9.18 17.27
CA PRO A 240 -25.43 -7.73 17.46
C PRO A 240 -24.13 -7.13 18.03
N GLN A 241 -23.41 -7.88 18.86
CA GLN A 241 -22.14 -7.45 19.44
C GLN A 241 -21.02 -7.40 18.40
N GLU A 242 -20.99 -8.35 17.47
CA GLU A 242 -20.01 -8.38 16.38
C GLU A 242 -20.35 -7.35 15.29
N GLN A 243 -21.64 -7.04 15.10
CA GLN A 243 -22.07 -5.91 14.28
C GLN A 243 -21.58 -4.58 14.87
N PHE A 244 -21.66 -4.42 16.20
CA PHE A 244 -21.17 -3.24 16.90
C PHE A 244 -19.64 -3.13 16.85
N ASP A 245 -18.91 -4.22 17.07
CA ASP A 245 -17.45 -4.24 17.00
C ASP A 245 -16.94 -4.05 15.57
N ALA A 246 -17.65 -4.57 14.57
CA ALA A 246 -17.45 -4.21 13.18
C ALA A 246 -17.65 -2.69 13.03
N MET A 247 -18.81 -2.13 13.36
CA MET A 247 -19.06 -0.68 13.24
C MET A 247 -18.05 0.20 14.00
N ALA A 248 -17.55 -0.24 15.16
CA ALA A 248 -16.52 0.45 15.94
C ALA A 248 -15.13 0.40 15.27
N TRP A 249 -14.80 -0.69 14.57
CA TRP A 249 -13.63 -0.79 13.70
C TRP A 249 -13.71 0.11 12.46
N HIS A 250 -14.92 0.50 12.06
CA HIS A 250 -15.19 1.32 10.86
C HIS A 250 -15.26 2.83 11.13
N GLY A 251 -14.95 3.30 12.35
CA GLY A 251 -14.86 4.74 12.64
C GLY A 251 -16.18 5.51 12.50
N TYR A 252 -17.33 4.84 12.54
CA TYR A 252 -18.63 5.50 12.71
C TYR A 252 -18.86 5.85 14.18
N GLY A 253 -18.00 6.72 14.69
CA GLY A 253 -18.10 7.31 16.02
C GLY A 253 -18.15 8.82 15.91
N ASN A 254 -19.15 9.35 15.20
CA ASN A 254 -19.62 10.73 15.38
C ASN A 254 -21.03 10.84 14.83
N GLY A 255 -22.01 10.98 15.74
CA GLY A 255 -23.37 11.36 15.35
C GLY A 255 -24.53 10.67 16.05
N ILE A 256 -24.38 10.13 17.27
CA ILE A 256 -25.57 9.95 18.13
C ILE A 256 -25.71 11.22 18.96
N GLN A 257 -26.39 12.22 18.40
CA GLN A 257 -27.00 13.27 19.21
C GLN A 257 -28.21 12.64 19.92
N HIS A 258 -28.19 12.67 21.25
CA HIS A 258 -29.39 12.45 22.05
C HIS A 258 -30.48 13.47 21.65
N PRO A 259 -31.76 13.05 21.60
CA PRO A 259 -32.85 13.94 21.22
C PRO A 259 -33.08 14.97 22.33
N SER A 260 -32.78 16.23 22.03
CA SER A 260 -33.22 17.37 22.84
C SER A 260 -34.58 17.83 22.34
N ARG A 261 -35.50 18.01 23.29
CA ARG A 261 -36.87 18.52 23.12
C ARG A 261 -36.89 19.90 22.42
N PRO A 262 -38.01 20.25 21.77
CA PRO A 262 -38.15 21.50 21.02
C PRO A 262 -38.45 22.68 21.94
N THR A 263 -37.88 23.84 21.63
CA THR A 263 -38.37 25.13 22.11
C THR A 263 -38.37 26.16 20.97
N ASP A 264 -39.39 26.99 21.05
CA ASP A 264 -39.97 27.91 20.07
C ASP A 264 -39.06 28.99 19.47
N GLN A 265 -39.49 29.37 18.27
CA GLN A 265 -39.59 30.70 17.64
C GLN A 265 -38.97 31.91 18.37
N THR A 266 -38.24 32.75 17.62
CA THR A 266 -38.66 34.14 17.31
C THR A 266 -37.72 34.83 16.32
N ASP A 267 -38.32 35.80 15.64
CA ASP A 267 -37.91 36.56 14.45
C ASP A 267 -36.71 37.52 14.62
N GLY A 268 -36.20 38.06 13.49
CA GLY A 268 -35.57 39.38 13.51
C GLY A 268 -34.54 39.73 12.42
N HIS A 269 -35.05 40.14 11.25
CA HIS A 269 -34.63 41.28 10.39
C HIS A 269 -33.17 41.78 10.20
N THR A 270 -32.95 42.19 8.93
CA THR A 270 -32.25 43.39 8.38
C THR A 270 -30.78 43.36 7.93
N ASP A 271 -30.65 43.45 6.59
CA ASP A 271 -29.97 44.47 5.77
C ASP A 271 -28.43 44.65 5.71
N GLN A 272 -27.92 44.38 4.50
CA GLN A 272 -27.21 45.27 3.56
C GLN A 272 -25.78 45.81 3.80
N THR A 273 -25.10 45.80 2.65
CA THR A 273 -24.05 46.70 2.12
C THR A 273 -22.57 46.36 2.33
N GLY A 274 -21.86 46.28 1.19
CA GLY A 274 -20.80 47.26 0.91
C GLY A 274 -19.35 46.75 0.84
N GLY A 275 -18.83 46.65 -0.39
CA GLY A 275 -17.66 47.46 -0.77
C GLY A 275 -16.24 46.91 -0.60
N SER A 276 -15.68 46.52 -1.75
CA SER A 276 -14.44 47.09 -2.34
C SER A 276 -13.04 46.77 -1.77
N SER A 277 -12.23 46.16 -2.66
CA SER A 277 -10.85 46.52 -3.07
C SER A 277 -9.72 46.64 -2.04
N ASN A 278 -8.64 45.84 -2.21
CA ASN A 278 -7.35 46.32 -2.71
C ASN A 278 -6.25 45.22 -2.64
N THR A 279 -5.69 44.88 -3.80
CA THR A 279 -4.26 44.55 -4.00
C THR A 279 -3.51 45.88 -4.27
N PRO A 280 -2.17 45.98 -4.46
CA PRO A 280 -1.13 44.94 -4.60
C PRO A 280 0.17 45.22 -3.80
N ALA A 281 1.10 44.25 -3.72
CA ALA A 281 2.54 44.55 -3.84
C ALA A 281 3.37 43.29 -4.13
N ARG A 282 4.31 43.49 -5.04
CA ARG A 282 5.20 42.56 -5.72
C ARG A 282 6.60 42.78 -5.15
N VAL A 283 7.26 41.76 -4.63
CA VAL A 283 8.71 41.84 -4.32
C VAL A 283 9.44 40.63 -4.89
N ARG A 284 10.62 40.96 -5.43
CA ARG A 284 11.46 40.23 -6.35
C ARG A 284 12.23 39.06 -5.72
N SER A 285 12.55 38.14 -6.63
CA SER A 285 13.72 37.25 -6.72
C SER A 285 14.89 37.50 -5.77
N ASN A 286 15.45 36.41 -5.24
CA ASN A 286 16.89 36.16 -5.23
C ASN A 286 17.18 34.66 -5.16
N SER A 287 18.00 34.18 -6.09
CA SER A 287 18.74 32.91 -6.01
C SER A 287 20.13 33.18 -5.42
N PRO A 288 20.71 32.21 -4.71
CA PRO A 288 22.02 31.67 -5.10
C PRO A 288 21.97 30.13 -5.05
N GLY A 289 22.74 29.36 -5.79
CA GLY A 289 24.18 29.43 -6.00
C GLY A 289 24.73 28.04 -5.65
N TYR A 290 25.50 27.45 -6.57
CA TYR A 290 26.12 26.13 -6.48
C TYR A 290 27.05 25.98 -5.25
N ALA A 291 27.05 24.81 -4.60
CA ALA A 291 28.15 24.27 -3.80
C ALA A 291 28.02 22.73 -3.77
N GLU A 292 28.90 22.03 -4.49
CA GLU A 292 30.07 21.29 -3.98
C GLU A 292 29.77 19.86 -3.52
N SER A 293 30.44 18.92 -4.19
CA SER A 293 30.38 17.47 -4.02
C SER A 293 31.23 17.01 -2.83
N ILE A 294 30.64 16.22 -1.93
CA ILE A 294 31.34 15.54 -0.84
C ILE A 294 31.75 14.12 -1.30
N PRO A 295 32.97 13.65 -1.01
CA PRO A 295 33.47 12.36 -1.47
C PRO A 295 32.82 11.16 -0.76
N TYR A 296 32.68 10.06 -1.51
CA TYR A 296 32.17 8.76 -1.08
C TYR A 296 33.05 8.15 0.04
N THR A 297 32.49 7.94 1.23
CA THR A 297 33.07 7.04 2.23
C THR A 297 32.54 5.61 2.02
N LYS A 298 33.46 4.65 2.01
CA LYS A 298 33.26 3.21 1.85
C LYS A 298 32.25 2.68 2.89
N TYR A 299 31.15 2.08 2.43
CA TYR A 299 30.12 1.49 3.30
C TYR A 299 30.56 0.08 3.74
N GLU A 300 30.84 -0.09 5.02
CA GLU A 300 30.95 -1.41 5.65
C GLU A 300 29.55 -1.91 6.01
N GLY A 301 29.24 -3.16 5.64
CA GLY A 301 27.90 -3.75 5.79
C GLY A 301 27.39 -3.81 7.24
N PRO A 302 26.10 -4.09 7.44
CA PRO A 302 25.50 -4.12 8.77
C PRO A 302 26.09 -5.25 9.65
N PRO A 303 26.36 -5.01 10.94
CA PRO A 303 26.93 -6.03 11.81
C PRO A 303 25.89 -7.03 12.28
N GLN A 304 26.35 -8.27 12.48
CA GLN A 304 25.56 -9.43 12.90
C GLN A 304 24.79 -9.22 14.21
N ILE A 305 23.71 -9.98 14.33
CA ILE A 305 22.67 -9.96 15.37
C ILE A 305 23.30 -10.18 16.76
N GLY A 306 23.71 -9.10 17.42
CA GLY A 306 24.29 -9.16 18.76
C GLY A 306 24.48 -7.81 19.45
N LYS A 307 24.47 -6.69 18.71
CA LYS A 307 24.77 -5.35 19.26
C LYS A 307 23.67 -4.30 19.05
N ARG A 308 22.38 -4.70 19.04
CA ARG A 308 21.24 -3.76 18.92
C ARG A 308 21.17 -2.71 20.04
N ARG A 309 21.74 -2.98 21.24
CA ARG A 309 21.70 -2.05 22.38
C ARG A 309 22.79 -0.96 22.37
N GLU A 310 23.91 -1.13 21.67
CA GLU A 310 24.94 -0.09 21.59
C GLU A 310 24.64 0.99 20.56
N TRP A 311 23.99 0.63 19.43
CA TRP A 311 23.61 1.59 18.40
C TRP A 311 22.55 2.60 18.85
N ALA A 312 21.60 2.18 19.69
CA ALA A 312 20.61 3.08 20.27
C ALA A 312 21.24 4.14 21.22
N LYS A 313 22.40 3.84 21.83
CA LYS A 313 23.16 4.80 22.65
C LYS A 313 23.98 5.76 21.80
N LEU A 314 24.53 5.30 20.67
CA LEU A 314 25.26 6.15 19.72
C LEU A 314 24.34 7.10 18.94
N ALA A 315 23.12 6.68 18.58
CA ALA A 315 22.15 7.53 17.91
C ALA A 315 21.73 8.73 18.77
N ARG A 316 21.50 8.52 20.08
CA ARG A 316 21.13 9.60 21.02
C ARG A 316 22.24 10.63 21.28
N LYS A 317 23.50 10.30 21.00
CA LYS A 317 24.64 11.21 21.17
C LYS A 317 24.87 12.12 19.96
N ARG A 318 24.23 11.83 18.82
CA ARG A 318 24.39 12.59 17.57
C ARG A 318 23.37 13.71 17.39
N ASP A 319 22.30 13.73 18.19
CA ASP A 319 21.27 14.77 18.17
C ASP A 319 21.58 15.97 19.09
N SER A 320 22.85 16.10 19.54
CA SER A 320 23.30 17.16 20.46
C SER A 320 24.45 18.02 19.94
N TYR A 321 24.68 18.05 18.62
CA TYR A 321 25.55 19.03 17.95
C TYR A 321 24.93 19.46 16.63
#